data_AF-A0A9P7X4T5-F1
#
_entry.id   AF-A0A9P7X4T5-F1
#
_cell.length_a   1.000
_cell.length_b   1.000
_cell.length_c   1.000
_cell.angle_alpha   90.00
_cell.angle_beta   90.00
_cell.angle_gamma   90.00
#
_symmetry.space_group_name_H-M   'P 1'
#
loop_
_entity.id
_entity.type
_entity.pdbx_description
1 polymer ?
#
loop_
_entity_poly.entity_id
_entity_poly.type
_entity_poly.pdbx_seq_one_letter_code
_entity_poly.pdbx_strand_id
1 'polypeptide(L)'
;MLQFLGLKSKFDIPEPPVPTTSNKPAPIAVHKLDFVALGFPEYKDKYAIVIDNLFTPADCRKLLEAAEGSKEWEVAQVNGAEGFGYTDISYRNSQRILYDDFGLADWIMEKLRPYVGEIESVDPQRHHMMSRTAGQRRAVGYQAPVSVQLTRVNERLRYLKYGSGKYFKRHCDGVYYTPDRTEVSYYTLQLYLNGDAKSLQGGATRFFSSN
;
A
#
# COMPACT_ATOMS: atom_id res chain seq x y z
N MET A 1 3.45 2.66 11.97
CA MET A 1 3.43 1.47 12.84
C MET A 1 2.35 0.52 12.34
N LEU A 2 2.71 -0.69 11.91
CA LEU A 2 1.74 -1.75 11.64
C LEU A 2 1.29 -2.36 12.98
N GLN A 3 0.02 -2.71 13.12
CA GLN A 3 -0.48 -3.42 14.31
C GLN A 3 -1.30 -4.63 13.90
N PHE A 4 -1.08 -5.77 14.56
CA PHE A 4 -1.86 -6.98 14.36
C PHE A 4 -2.83 -7.14 15.53
N LEU A 5 -4.11 -7.35 15.24
CA LEU A 5 -5.11 -7.51 16.30
C LEU A 5 -5.91 -8.79 16.06
N GLY A 6 -5.75 -9.72 17.00
CA GLY A 6 -6.28 -11.08 16.96
C GLY A 6 -5.15 -12.07 17.25
N LEU A 7 -5.17 -12.66 18.44
CA LEU A 7 -4.19 -13.60 19.03
C LEU A 7 -3.04 -12.95 19.82
N LYS A 8 -2.84 -13.47 21.03
CA LYS A 8 -1.72 -13.17 21.94
C LYS A 8 -0.39 -13.72 21.37
N SER A 9 0.05 -13.23 20.21
CA SER A 9 1.31 -13.66 19.61
C SER A 9 2.42 -12.63 19.92
N LYS A 10 3.59 -13.14 20.32
CA LYS A 10 4.78 -12.38 20.75
C LYS A 10 5.62 -11.87 19.55
N PHE A 11 4.99 -11.50 18.45
CA PHE A 11 5.70 -11.03 17.27
C PHE A 11 5.26 -9.61 16.92
N ASP A 12 6.03 -8.64 17.44
CA ASP A 12 6.01 -7.27 16.95
C ASP A 12 6.97 -7.17 15.77
N ILE A 13 6.57 -6.41 14.73
CA ILE A 13 7.53 -5.99 13.71
C ILE A 13 8.62 -5.19 14.43
N PRO A 14 9.92 -5.44 14.16
CA PRO A 14 10.99 -4.70 14.80
C PRO A 14 10.79 -3.20 14.66
N GLU A 15 11.12 -2.45 15.72
CA GLU A 15 11.12 -1.00 15.63
C GLU A 15 12.14 -0.54 14.57
N PRO A 16 11.85 0.54 13.82
CA PRO A 16 12.76 1.08 12.82
C PRO A 16 14.15 1.33 13.43
N PRO A 17 15.24 0.96 12.75
CA PRO A 17 16.57 1.18 13.30
C PRO A 17 16.84 2.68 13.42
N VAL A 18 17.54 3.06 14.49
CA VAL A 18 17.91 4.45 14.79
C VAL A 18 19.32 4.77 14.27
N PRO A 19 19.63 6.04 13.96
CA PRO A 19 20.98 6.45 13.59
C PRO A 19 21.99 6.17 14.71
N THR A 20 23.16 5.64 14.36
CA THR A 20 24.27 5.42 15.31
C THR A 20 24.99 6.71 15.69
N THR A 21 24.91 7.76 14.86
CA THR A 21 25.45 9.11 15.11
C THR A 21 24.53 10.17 14.50
N SER A 22 24.55 11.40 15.02
CA SER A 22 23.65 12.49 14.58
C SER A 22 23.79 12.87 13.10
N ASN A 23 24.92 12.53 12.46
CA ASN A 23 25.27 13.00 11.12
C ASN A 23 25.06 11.94 10.03
N LYS A 24 24.55 10.75 10.37
CA LYS A 24 24.26 9.69 9.38
C LYS A 24 22.76 9.39 9.35
N PRO A 25 22.18 9.12 8.17
CA PRO A 25 20.83 8.59 8.10
C PRO A 25 20.78 7.21 8.78
N ALA A 26 19.62 6.89 9.34
CA ALA A 26 19.37 5.55 9.84
C ALA A 26 19.50 4.52 8.71
N PRO A 27 19.99 3.31 9.00
CA PRO A 27 20.08 2.27 7.98
C PRO A 27 18.69 1.87 7.48
N ILE A 28 18.61 1.48 6.21
CA ILE A 28 17.40 0.91 5.63
C ILE A 28 17.25 -0.52 6.16
N ALA A 29 16.06 -0.87 6.64
CA ALA A 29 15.73 -2.23 7.06
C ALA A 29 14.53 -2.75 6.28
N VAL A 30 14.59 -4.02 5.87
CA VAL A 30 13.50 -4.69 5.16
C VAL A 30 13.02 -5.86 6.00
N HIS A 31 11.72 -5.90 6.28
CA HIS A 31 11.07 -6.93 7.07
C HIS A 31 9.97 -7.58 6.24
N LYS A 32 10.20 -8.83 5.81
CA LYS A 32 9.15 -9.65 5.21
C LYS A 32 8.24 -10.21 6.30
N LEU A 33 6.93 -10.04 6.13
CA LEU A 33 5.95 -10.50 7.11
C LEU A 33 5.72 -12.00 6.93
N ASP A 34 5.97 -12.76 8.00
CA ASP A 34 5.51 -14.14 8.12
C ASP A 34 4.11 -14.15 8.72
N PHE A 35 3.10 -14.18 7.85
CA PHE A 35 1.71 -14.17 8.28
C PHE A 35 1.34 -15.34 9.19
N VAL A 36 1.95 -16.51 9.02
CA VAL A 36 1.67 -17.68 9.88
C VAL A 36 2.18 -17.41 11.29
N ALA A 37 3.42 -16.93 11.42
CA ALA A 37 4.01 -16.55 12.70
C ALA A 37 3.24 -15.40 13.38
N LEU A 38 2.66 -14.51 12.57
CA LEU A 38 1.84 -13.39 13.02
C LEU A 38 0.40 -13.80 13.42
N GLY A 39 0.02 -15.08 13.27
CA GLY A 39 -1.30 -15.57 13.66
C GLY A 39 -2.36 -15.50 12.56
N PHE A 40 -1.96 -15.32 11.30
CA PHE A 40 -2.82 -15.32 10.12
C PHE A 40 -2.45 -16.47 9.16
N PRO A 41 -2.64 -17.75 9.57
CA PRO A 41 -2.30 -18.89 8.71
C PRO A 41 -3.05 -18.91 7.38
N GLU A 42 -4.22 -18.29 7.29
CA GLU A 42 -4.98 -18.09 6.05
C GLU A 42 -4.24 -17.21 5.03
N TYR A 43 -3.24 -16.44 5.48
CA TYR A 43 -2.41 -15.57 4.65
C TYR A 43 -1.01 -16.15 4.40
N LYS A 44 -0.78 -17.45 4.62
CA LYS A 44 0.52 -18.12 4.40
C LYS A 44 1.13 -17.90 3.01
N ASP A 45 0.28 -17.76 1.99
CA ASP A 45 0.69 -17.55 0.60
C ASP A 45 0.61 -16.07 0.16
N LYS A 46 0.39 -15.16 1.11
CA LYS A 46 0.33 -13.71 0.85
C LYS A 46 1.71 -13.08 1.05
N TYR A 47 1.90 -11.96 0.39
CA TYR A 47 3.16 -11.21 0.41
C TYR A 47 2.94 -9.84 1.03
N ALA A 48 3.79 -9.48 1.98
CA ALA A 48 3.92 -8.12 2.49
C ALA A 48 5.35 -7.93 3.03
N ILE A 49 5.90 -6.75 2.77
CA ILE A 49 7.17 -6.30 3.35
C ILE A 49 6.97 -4.92 3.97
N VAL A 50 7.74 -4.63 5.02
CA VAL A 50 7.92 -3.29 5.57
C VAL A 50 9.35 -2.85 5.25
N ILE A 51 9.52 -1.64 4.73
CA ILE A 51 10.84 -1.07 4.46
C ILE A 51 10.98 0.22 5.27
N ASP A 52 11.79 0.16 6.31
CA ASP A 52 12.06 1.30 7.19
C ASP A 52 13.19 2.17 6.65
N ASN A 53 13.08 3.48 6.89
CA ASN A 53 14.06 4.51 6.53
C ASN A 53 14.38 4.65 5.03
N LEU A 54 13.60 4.04 4.13
CA LEU A 54 13.81 4.16 2.68
C LEU A 54 13.63 5.60 2.18
N PHE A 55 12.61 6.28 2.69
CA PHE A 55 12.34 7.69 2.40
C PHE A 55 12.82 8.52 3.58
N THR A 56 13.76 9.42 3.30
CA THR A 56 14.27 10.37 4.30
C THR A 56 13.21 11.41 4.67
N PRO A 57 13.39 12.15 5.78
CA PRO A 57 12.49 13.27 6.09
C PRO A 57 12.40 14.32 4.97
N ALA A 58 13.48 14.52 4.19
CA ALA A 58 13.46 15.40 3.03
C ALA A 58 12.66 14.82 1.86
N ASP A 59 12.78 13.52 1.62
CA ASP A 59 11.96 12.80 0.63
C ASP A 59 10.46 12.90 0.96
N CYS A 60 10.10 12.70 2.23
CA CYS A 60 8.71 12.80 2.67
C CYS A 60 8.16 14.23 2.55
N ARG A 61 8.97 15.26 2.85
CA ARG A 61 8.59 16.67 2.61
C ARG A 61 8.37 16.95 1.13
N LYS A 62 9.29 16.52 0.26
CA LYS A 62 9.14 16.65 -1.20
C LYS A 62 7.81 16.07 -1.69
N LEU A 63 7.45 14.88 -1.21
CA LEU A 63 6.19 14.21 -1.57
C LEU A 63 4.95 15.01 -1.08
N LEU A 64 4.99 15.49 0.17
CA LEU A 64 3.89 16.29 0.74
C LEU A 64 3.74 17.64 0.03
N GLU A 65 4.84 18.36 -0.20
CA GLU A 65 4.87 19.65 -0.89
C GLU A 65 4.31 19.54 -2.32
N ALA A 66 4.65 18.48 -3.05
CA ALA A 66 4.10 18.23 -4.38
C ALA A 66 2.57 18.03 -4.34
N ALA A 67 2.06 17.29 -3.36
CA ALA A 67 0.64 17.06 -3.21
C ALA A 67 -0.11 18.33 -2.78
N GLU A 68 0.34 18.98 -1.71
CA GLU A 68 -0.30 20.17 -1.12
C GLU A 68 -0.18 21.40 -2.04
N GLY A 69 0.88 21.48 -2.85
CA GLY A 69 1.01 22.49 -3.91
C GLY A 69 0.09 22.25 -5.12
N SER A 70 -0.45 21.03 -5.28
CA SER A 70 -1.32 20.71 -6.42
C SER A 70 -2.79 21.11 -6.20
N LYS A 71 -3.30 20.95 -4.98
CA LYS A 71 -4.70 21.26 -4.61
C LYS A 71 -4.90 21.19 -3.09
N GLU A 72 -6.05 21.70 -2.64
CA GLU A 72 -6.49 21.60 -1.26
C GLU A 72 -6.93 20.19 -0.85
N TRP A 73 -6.85 19.91 0.46
CA TRP A 73 -7.29 18.64 1.04
C TRP A 73 -8.82 18.50 1.08
N GLU A 74 -9.36 17.57 0.30
CA GLU A 74 -10.80 17.29 0.27
C GLU A 74 -11.18 16.05 1.08
N VAL A 75 -12.45 15.92 1.45
CA VAL A 75 -12.95 14.68 2.07
C VAL A 75 -12.77 13.51 1.12
N ALA A 76 -12.16 12.43 1.62
CA ALA A 76 -11.87 11.27 0.81
C ALA A 76 -13.15 10.47 0.50
N GLN A 77 -13.59 10.52 -0.76
CA GLN A 77 -14.73 9.74 -1.22
C GLN A 77 -14.45 8.23 -1.21
N VAL A 78 -15.54 7.47 -1.10
CA VAL A 78 -15.62 6.02 -1.28
C VAL A 78 -15.92 5.72 -2.75
N ASN A 79 -15.33 4.65 -3.29
CA ASN A 79 -15.66 4.19 -4.63
C ASN A 79 -17.06 3.56 -4.60
N GLY A 80 -18.01 4.15 -5.31
CA GLY A 80 -19.36 3.63 -5.50
C GLY A 80 -19.52 2.79 -6.77
N ALA A 81 -20.76 2.41 -7.04
CA ALA A 81 -21.12 1.71 -8.27
C ALA A 81 -20.86 2.58 -9.51
N GLU A 82 -20.55 1.94 -10.63
CA GLU A 82 -20.38 2.59 -11.94
C GLU A 82 -19.32 3.70 -12.01
N GLY A 83 -18.37 3.71 -11.07
CA GLY A 83 -17.27 4.68 -11.05
C GLY A 83 -17.61 6.01 -10.37
N PHE A 84 -18.81 6.17 -9.80
CA PHE A 84 -19.16 7.36 -9.04
C PHE A 84 -18.58 7.31 -7.63
N GLY A 85 -17.95 8.40 -7.19
CA GLY A 85 -17.52 8.58 -5.81
C GLY A 85 -18.66 9.14 -4.95
N TYR A 86 -18.80 8.65 -3.71
CA TYR A 86 -19.73 9.24 -2.74
C TYR A 86 -19.03 9.40 -1.38
N THR A 87 -19.57 10.27 -0.53
CA THR A 87 -19.03 10.53 0.81
C THR A 87 -19.80 9.73 1.84
N ASP A 88 -19.12 8.83 2.55
CA ASP A 88 -19.64 8.15 3.74
C ASP A 88 -18.58 8.19 4.85
N ILE A 89 -18.68 9.19 5.72
CA ILE A 89 -17.76 9.38 6.85
C ILE A 89 -17.92 8.33 7.95
N SER A 90 -19.00 7.54 7.93
CA SER A 90 -19.15 6.40 8.85
C SER A 90 -18.33 5.19 8.38
N TYR A 91 -17.91 5.17 7.12
CA TYR A 91 -17.08 4.12 6.55
C TYR A 91 -15.64 4.58 6.31
N ARG A 92 -15.47 5.78 5.75
CA ARG A 92 -14.19 6.42 5.48
C ARG A 92 -14.22 7.88 5.95
N ASN A 93 -13.59 8.14 7.08
CA ASN A 93 -13.38 9.48 7.59
C ASN A 93 -11.91 9.86 7.41
N SER A 94 -11.55 10.41 6.27
CA SER A 94 -10.19 10.88 5.96
C SER A 94 -10.24 12.02 4.95
N GLN A 95 -9.13 12.71 4.76
CA GLN A 95 -8.95 13.62 3.63
C GLN A 95 -8.03 13.00 2.58
N ARG A 96 -8.16 13.45 1.33
CA ARG A 96 -7.39 12.94 0.20
C ARG A 96 -7.02 14.02 -0.79
N ILE A 97 -5.82 13.89 -1.33
CA ILE A 97 -5.39 14.52 -2.57
C ILE A 97 -5.08 13.41 -3.58
N LEU A 98 -5.61 13.55 -4.80
CA LEU A 98 -5.28 12.70 -5.94
C LEU A 98 -4.34 13.47 -6.86
N TYR A 99 -3.09 13.06 -6.95
CA TYR A 99 -2.06 13.77 -7.69
C TYR A 99 -1.46 12.84 -8.75
N ASP A 100 -1.68 13.17 -10.02
CA ASP A 100 -1.20 12.37 -11.14
C ASP A 100 0.18 12.91 -11.55
N ASP A 101 1.25 12.13 -11.32
CA ASP A 101 2.62 12.51 -11.68
C ASP A 101 3.47 11.26 -11.97
N PHE A 102 3.82 11.08 -13.25
CA PHE A 102 4.65 9.96 -13.69
C PHE A 102 6.09 10.06 -13.18
N GLY A 103 6.70 11.24 -13.19
CA GLY A 103 8.09 11.40 -12.79
C GLY A 103 8.30 11.15 -11.29
N LEU A 104 7.34 11.56 -10.47
CA LEU A 104 7.36 11.29 -9.04
C LEU A 104 7.09 9.80 -8.73
N ALA A 105 6.18 9.16 -9.48
CA ALA A 105 5.95 7.72 -9.38
C ALA A 105 7.18 6.90 -9.80
N ASP A 106 7.86 7.29 -10.87
CA ASP A 106 9.10 6.65 -11.33
C ASP A 106 10.22 6.81 -10.28
N TRP A 107 10.37 8.00 -9.72
CA TRP A 107 11.34 8.25 -8.64
C TRP A 107 11.07 7.41 -7.38
N ILE A 108 9.79 7.22 -7.01
CA ILE A 108 9.40 6.30 -5.93
C ILE A 108 9.81 4.86 -6.30
N MET A 109 9.54 4.45 -7.55
CA MET A 109 9.88 3.10 -8.04
C MET A 109 11.40 2.86 -8.04
N GLU A 110 12.21 3.83 -8.45
CA GLU A 110 13.67 3.76 -8.42
C GLU A 110 14.20 3.50 -7.00
N LYS A 111 13.64 4.18 -5.99
CA LYS A 111 13.99 3.93 -4.59
C LYS A 111 13.59 2.52 -4.13
N LEU A 112 12.44 2.01 -4.58
CA LEU A 112 11.93 0.70 -4.19
C LEU A 112 12.67 -0.47 -4.85
N ARG A 113 13.09 -0.32 -6.12
CA ARG A 113 13.62 -1.41 -6.96
C ARG A 113 14.64 -2.33 -6.24
N PRO A 114 15.64 -1.82 -5.49
CA PRO A 114 16.61 -2.67 -4.81
C PRO A 114 16.03 -3.65 -3.79
N TYR A 115 14.80 -3.43 -3.33
CA TYR A 115 14.19 -4.15 -2.21
C TYR A 115 12.96 -4.99 -2.61
N VAL A 116 12.52 -4.92 -3.87
CA VAL A 116 11.28 -5.55 -4.35
C VAL A 116 11.50 -6.62 -5.41
N GLY A 117 12.72 -7.15 -5.54
CA GLY A 117 13.06 -8.18 -6.53
C GLY A 117 12.20 -9.46 -6.44
N GLU A 118 11.71 -9.82 -5.25
CA GLU A 118 10.82 -10.97 -5.05
C GLU A 118 9.47 -10.84 -5.78
N ILE A 119 9.05 -9.62 -6.11
CA ILE A 119 7.79 -9.35 -6.80
C ILE A 119 7.98 -8.80 -8.21
N GLU A 120 9.22 -8.82 -8.74
CA GLU A 120 9.53 -8.34 -10.08
C GLU A 120 8.77 -9.13 -11.15
N SER A 121 8.49 -10.41 -10.88
CA SER A 121 7.54 -11.21 -11.65
C SER A 121 6.54 -11.89 -10.72
N VAL A 122 5.28 -12.03 -11.15
CA VAL A 122 4.30 -12.86 -10.44
C VAL A 122 4.03 -14.12 -11.23
N ASP A 123 4.20 -15.26 -10.54
CA ASP A 123 3.88 -16.58 -11.05
C ASP A 123 2.42 -16.60 -11.55
N PRO A 124 2.16 -17.07 -12.79
CA PRO A 124 0.80 -17.23 -13.31
C PRO A 124 -0.14 -17.99 -12.37
N GLN A 125 0.35 -18.92 -11.55
CA GLN A 125 -0.48 -19.63 -10.55
C GLN A 125 -0.92 -18.73 -9.38
N ARG A 126 -0.15 -17.69 -9.08
CA ARG A 126 -0.44 -16.69 -8.02
C ARG A 126 -1.20 -15.48 -8.56
N HIS A 127 -1.43 -15.44 -9.87
CA HIS A 127 -2.17 -14.40 -10.55
C HIS A 127 -3.63 -14.38 -10.05
N HIS A 128 -4.00 -13.35 -9.29
CA HIS A 128 -5.31 -13.27 -8.63
C HIS A 128 -6.50 -13.34 -9.61
N MET A 129 -6.29 -13.03 -10.90
CA MET A 129 -7.32 -13.21 -11.94
C MET A 129 -7.51 -14.69 -12.34
N MET A 130 -6.54 -15.57 -12.12
CA MET A 130 -6.73 -17.02 -12.32
C MET A 130 -7.65 -17.61 -11.25
N SER A 131 -7.56 -17.12 -10.01
CA SER A 131 -8.40 -17.59 -8.89
C SER A 131 -9.88 -17.21 -9.05
N ARG A 132 -10.20 -16.08 -9.68
CA ARG A 132 -11.60 -15.70 -10.00
C ARG A 132 -12.22 -16.54 -11.13
N THR A 133 -11.43 -17.33 -11.84
CA THR A 133 -11.82 -18.05 -13.07
C THR A 133 -12.24 -19.51 -12.82
N ALA A 134 -12.27 -19.98 -11.57
CA ALA A 134 -12.81 -21.31 -11.28
C ALA A 134 -14.35 -21.41 -11.40
N GLY A 135 -15.08 -20.28 -11.40
CA GLY A 135 -16.55 -20.30 -11.40
C GLY A 135 -17.28 -19.29 -12.28
N GLN A 136 -16.72 -18.11 -12.57
CA GLN A 136 -17.48 -17.03 -13.20
C GLN A 136 -16.62 -16.16 -14.12
N ARG A 137 -16.36 -16.67 -15.33
CA ARG A 137 -16.30 -15.93 -16.62
C ARG A 137 -15.62 -16.82 -17.66
N ARG A 138 -16.43 -17.62 -18.36
CA ARG A 138 -16.11 -18.09 -19.71
C ARG A 138 -16.31 -16.93 -20.69
N ALA A 139 -15.55 -15.85 -20.52
CA ALA A 139 -15.40 -14.90 -21.62
C ALA A 139 -14.54 -15.61 -22.67
N VAL A 140 -15.17 -16.06 -23.75
CA VAL A 140 -14.50 -16.69 -24.90
C VAL A 140 -13.35 -15.77 -25.34
N GLY A 141 -12.11 -16.26 -25.27
CA GLY A 141 -10.92 -15.53 -25.72
C GLY A 141 -10.07 -14.85 -24.65
N TYR A 142 -10.43 -14.85 -23.36
CA TYR A 142 -9.53 -14.34 -22.32
C TYR A 142 -8.43 -15.36 -21.99
N GLN A 143 -7.23 -15.12 -22.49
CA GLN A 143 -6.02 -15.81 -22.04
C GLN A 143 -5.37 -14.96 -20.94
N ALA A 144 -5.34 -15.48 -19.71
CA ALA A 144 -4.58 -14.83 -18.65
C ALA A 144 -3.09 -14.80 -19.06
N PRO A 145 -2.38 -13.69 -18.87
CA PRO A 145 -0.96 -13.62 -19.20
C PRO A 145 -0.19 -14.69 -18.41
N VAL A 146 0.65 -15.45 -19.13
CA VAL A 146 1.48 -16.55 -18.59
C VAL A 146 2.55 -16.02 -17.62
N SER A 147 2.83 -14.73 -17.64
CA SER A 147 3.69 -14.05 -16.67
C SER A 147 3.32 -12.57 -16.62
N VAL A 148 3.22 -12.01 -15.42
CA VAL A 148 3.10 -10.55 -15.23
C VAL A 148 4.39 -10.03 -14.63
N GLN A 149 4.88 -8.90 -15.16
CA GLN A 149 6.10 -8.24 -14.73
C GLN A 149 5.76 -6.95 -14.01
N LEU A 150 6.50 -6.62 -12.97
CA LEU A 150 6.39 -5.35 -12.27
C LEU A 150 6.90 -4.23 -13.18
N THR A 151 5.99 -3.38 -13.64
CA THR A 151 6.34 -2.28 -14.57
C THR A 151 6.70 -1.01 -13.80
N ARG A 152 5.76 -0.48 -13.02
CA ARG A 152 5.86 0.85 -12.39
C ARG A 152 4.95 1.01 -11.17
N VAL A 153 5.16 2.10 -10.44
CA VAL A 153 4.18 2.64 -9.50
C VAL A 153 3.08 3.37 -10.30
N ASN A 154 1.83 3.23 -9.88
CA ASN A 154 0.71 3.93 -10.50
C ASN A 154 0.91 5.46 -10.37
N GLU A 155 0.78 6.18 -11.48
CA GLU A 155 1.03 7.62 -11.61
C GLU A 155 0.05 8.45 -10.78
N ARG A 156 -1.15 7.90 -10.51
CA ARG A 156 -2.16 8.52 -9.66
C ARG A 156 -1.82 8.28 -8.19
N LEU A 157 -0.96 9.12 -7.65
CA LEU A 157 -0.57 9.10 -6.24
C LEU A 157 -1.75 9.54 -5.36
N ARG A 158 -2.06 8.72 -4.35
CA ARG A 158 -3.23 8.89 -3.47
C ARG A 158 -2.76 9.29 -2.08
N TYR A 159 -2.65 10.59 -1.85
CA TYR A 159 -2.24 11.15 -0.56
C TYR A 159 -3.42 11.12 0.40
N LEU A 160 -3.23 10.62 1.62
CA LEU A 160 -4.27 10.47 2.62
C LEU A 160 -3.86 11.16 3.92
N LYS A 161 -4.80 11.91 4.51
CA LYS A 161 -4.58 12.64 5.77
C LYS A 161 -5.62 12.25 6.81
N TYR A 162 -5.11 11.87 7.97
CA TYR A 162 -5.89 11.45 9.13
C TYR A 162 -5.59 12.38 10.30
N GLY A 163 -6.63 13.04 10.82
CA GLY A 163 -6.56 13.78 12.08
C GLY A 163 -7.06 12.93 13.24
N SER A 164 -7.24 13.54 14.40
CA SER A 164 -7.83 12.86 15.57
C SER A 164 -9.20 12.26 15.23
N GLY A 165 -9.42 11.00 15.58
CA GLY A 165 -10.67 10.26 15.34
C GLY A 165 -10.97 9.90 13.88
N LYS A 166 -10.08 10.25 12.92
CA LYS A 166 -10.23 9.89 11.51
C LYS A 166 -9.77 8.44 11.28
N TYR A 167 -10.43 7.74 10.36
CA TYR A 167 -10.20 6.32 10.10
C TYR A 167 -10.65 5.91 8.70
N PHE A 168 -10.29 4.69 8.33
CA PHE A 168 -10.91 3.98 7.22
C PHE A 168 -11.23 2.56 7.71
N LYS A 169 -12.49 2.13 7.61
CA LYS A 169 -12.91 0.78 8.03
C LYS A 169 -12.16 -0.32 7.27
N ARG A 170 -12.12 -1.52 7.87
CA ARG A 170 -11.58 -2.74 7.25
C ARG A 170 -12.15 -2.92 5.84
N HIS A 171 -11.27 -3.11 4.86
CA HIS A 171 -11.62 -3.33 3.45
C HIS A 171 -10.52 -4.09 2.72
N CYS A 172 -10.78 -4.46 1.46
CA CYS A 172 -9.77 -4.87 0.51
C CYS A 172 -9.61 -3.79 -0.55
N ASP A 173 -8.39 -3.60 -1.05
CA ASP A 173 -8.14 -2.67 -2.14
C ASP A 173 -8.80 -3.13 -3.45
N GLY A 174 -9.24 -2.16 -4.24
CA GLY A 174 -9.80 -2.40 -5.56
C GLY A 174 -8.72 -2.69 -6.60
N VAL A 175 -9.10 -3.36 -7.68
CA VAL A 175 -8.22 -3.59 -8.84
C VAL A 175 -8.38 -2.45 -9.83
N TYR A 176 -7.26 -1.84 -10.22
CA TYR A 176 -7.18 -0.85 -11.28
C TYR A 176 -6.57 -1.48 -12.54
N TYR A 177 -7.11 -1.10 -13.70
CA TYR A 177 -6.53 -1.39 -15.01
C TYR A 177 -6.28 -0.07 -15.72
N THR A 178 -5.19 0.03 -16.47
CA THR A 178 -5.01 1.17 -17.38
C THR A 178 -6.12 1.20 -18.44
N PRO A 179 -6.45 2.38 -19.00
CA PRO A 179 -7.49 2.51 -20.01
C PRO A 179 -7.29 1.59 -21.23
N ASP A 180 -6.02 1.40 -21.64
CA ASP A 180 -5.60 0.54 -22.73
C ASP A 180 -5.49 -0.95 -22.36
N ARG A 181 -5.72 -1.30 -21.08
CA ARG A 181 -5.67 -2.66 -20.52
C ARG A 181 -4.31 -3.35 -20.59
N THR A 182 -3.23 -2.60 -20.78
CA THR A 182 -1.87 -3.15 -20.81
C THR A 182 -1.30 -3.41 -19.41
N GLU A 183 -1.78 -2.70 -18.39
CA GLU A 183 -1.33 -2.86 -17.00
C GLU A 183 -2.50 -3.05 -16.03
N VAL A 184 -2.22 -3.69 -14.90
CA VAL A 184 -3.16 -3.93 -13.79
C VAL A 184 -2.45 -3.81 -12.45
N SER A 185 -3.12 -3.25 -11.45
CA SER A 185 -2.58 -3.15 -10.09
C SER A 185 -2.51 -4.53 -9.42
N TYR A 186 -1.32 -4.92 -8.95
CA TYR A 186 -1.08 -6.19 -8.24
C TYR A 186 -0.78 -6.02 -6.76
N TYR A 187 -0.04 -4.97 -6.41
CA TYR A 187 0.43 -4.70 -5.06
C TYR A 187 0.01 -3.29 -4.63
N THR A 188 -0.22 -3.13 -3.33
CA THR A 188 -0.45 -1.82 -2.72
C THR A 188 0.85 -1.31 -2.10
N LEU A 189 1.22 -0.07 -2.41
CA LEU A 189 2.26 0.67 -1.73
C LEU A 189 1.62 1.67 -0.77
N GLN A 190 1.97 1.59 0.51
CA GLN A 190 1.58 2.59 1.52
C GLN A 190 2.83 3.25 2.10
N LEU A 191 2.97 4.55 1.86
CA LEU A 191 4.07 5.37 2.39
C LEU A 191 3.58 6.19 3.59
N TYR A 192 4.32 6.13 4.70
CA TYR A 192 4.08 7.00 5.86
C TYR A 192 4.94 8.25 5.71
N LEU A 193 4.28 9.40 5.51
CA LEU A 193 4.97 10.64 5.12
C LEU A 193 5.28 11.56 6.31
N ASN A 194 4.63 11.37 7.47
CA ASN A 194 4.86 12.19 8.64
C ASN A 194 4.50 11.49 9.95
N GLY A 195 4.89 12.14 11.05
CA GLY A 195 4.68 11.67 12.41
C GLY A 195 5.62 10.54 12.83
N ASP A 196 5.62 10.27 14.12
CA ASP A 196 6.38 9.19 14.73
C ASP A 196 5.55 8.50 15.82
N ALA A 197 6.04 7.38 16.34
CA ALA A 197 5.35 6.60 17.37
C ALA A 197 5.11 7.36 18.69
N LYS A 198 5.84 8.47 18.93
CA LYS A 198 5.70 9.28 20.14
C LYS A 198 4.61 10.34 19.99
N SER A 199 4.50 10.90 18.78
CA SER A 199 3.57 11.98 18.44
C SER A 199 2.21 11.47 17.95
N LEU A 200 2.14 10.27 17.38
CA LEU A 200 0.92 9.67 16.88
C LEU A 200 0.44 8.52 17.77
N GLN A 201 -0.74 8.71 18.38
CA GLN A 201 -1.46 7.65 19.07
C GLN A 201 -2.53 7.07 18.14
N GLY A 202 -2.32 5.85 17.64
CA GLY A 202 -3.20 5.18 16.68
C GLY A 202 -2.74 5.32 15.22
N GLY A 203 -3.68 5.24 14.27
CA GLY A 203 -3.38 5.36 12.83
C GLY A 203 -2.63 4.17 12.21
N ALA A 204 -2.56 3.04 12.91
CA ALA A 204 -1.88 1.85 12.42
C ALA A 204 -2.58 1.20 11.24
N THR A 205 -1.81 0.74 10.25
CA THR A 205 -2.31 -0.22 9.25
C THR A 205 -2.43 -1.59 9.91
N ARG A 206 -3.60 -2.20 9.76
CA ARG A 206 -3.96 -3.44 10.45
C ARG A 206 -4.42 -4.49 9.47
N PHE A 207 -3.89 -5.70 9.61
CA PHE A 207 -4.44 -6.87 8.96
C PHE A 207 -5.52 -7.49 9.85
N PHE A 208 -6.53 -8.06 9.20
CA PHE A 208 -7.66 -8.67 9.87
C PHE A 208 -7.83 -10.08 9.32
N SER A 209 -8.18 -11.03 10.19
CA SER A 209 -8.60 -12.36 9.75
C SER A 209 -9.91 -12.27 8.96
N SER A 210 -10.09 -13.20 8.03
CA SER A 210 -11.30 -13.31 7.20
C SER A 210 -12.50 -13.94 7.91
N ASN A 211 -12.42 -14.19 9.22
CA ASN A 211 -13.55 -14.69 10.03
C ASN A 211 -14.75 -13.74 10.01
#